data_AF-A0A160V8N2-F1
#
_entry.id   AF-A0A160V8N2-F1
#
_cell.length_a   1.000
_cell.length_b   1.000
_cell.length_c   1.000
_cell.angle_alpha   90.00
_cell.angle_beta   90.00
_cell.angle_gamma   90.00
#
_symmetry.space_group_name_H-M   'P 1'
#
loop_
_entity.id
_entity.type
_entity.pdbx_description
1 polymer ?
#
loop_
_entity_poly.entity_id
_entity_poly.type
_entity_poly.pdbx_seq_one_letter_code
_entity_poly.pdbx_strand_id
1 'polypeptide(L)' 'MKVLPDPETEEIPGCHIIGTDVATLIQEVANAVRSRAGVDAILQSIYVHPYLPEVVQRAFGGLPV' A
#
# COMPACT_ATOMS: atom_id res chain seq x y z
N MET A 1 7.65 -5.01 2.57
CA MET A 1 6.20 -4.89 2.80
C MET A 1 5.50 -6.04 2.09
N LYS A 2 4.43 -6.58 2.68
CA LYS A 2 3.55 -7.59 2.06
C LYS A 2 2.11 -7.11 2.18
N VAL A 3 1.35 -7.23 1.10
CA VAL A 3 -0.09 -6.98 1.04
C VAL A 3 -0.74 -8.07 0.19
N LEU A 4 -1.99 -8.40 0.49
CA LEU A 4 -2.83 -9.32 -0.27
C LEU A 4 -4.22 -8.67 -0.35
N PRO A 5 -4.56 -8.00 -1.46
CA PRO A 5 -5.88 -7.41 -1.63
C PRO A 5 -6.94 -8.49 -1.81
N ASP A 6 -8.19 -8.10 -1.65
CA ASP A 6 -9.32 -8.96 -1.99
C ASP A 6 -9.31 -9.23 -3.52
N PRO A 7 -9.35 -10.49 -3.96
CA PRO A 7 -9.17 -10.83 -5.37
C PRO A 7 -10.37 -10.47 -6.26
N GLU A 8 -11.55 -10.20 -5.69
CA GLU A 8 -12.75 -9.84 -6.45
C GLU A 8 -12.98 -8.33 -6.49
N THR A 9 -12.69 -7.65 -5.38
CA THR A 9 -12.99 -6.23 -5.18
C THR A 9 -11.78 -5.32 -5.20
N GLU A 10 -10.58 -5.91 -5.15
CA GLU A 10 -9.29 -5.21 -5.01
C GLU A 10 -9.18 -4.34 -3.74
N GLU A 11 -10.13 -4.47 -2.80
CA GLU A 11 -10.11 -3.76 -1.52
C GLU A 11 -8.84 -4.13 -0.76
N ILE A 12 -8.25 -3.16 -0.06
CA ILE A 12 -7.06 -3.37 0.78
C ILE A 12 -7.51 -3.75 2.20
N PRO A 13 -7.42 -5.03 2.61
CA PRO A 13 -7.80 -5.44 3.97
C PRO A 13 -6.73 -5.07 5.02
N GLY A 14 -5.49 -4.87 4.59
CA GLY A 14 -4.36 -4.55 5.46
C GLY A 14 -3.01 -4.93 4.84
N CYS A 15 -1.93 -4.71 5.58
CA CYS A 15 -0.58 -5.10 5.16
C CYS A 15 0.34 -5.39 6.34
N HIS A 16 1.51 -5.96 6.05
CA HIS A 16 2.60 -6.11 6.99
C HIS A 16 3.84 -5.39 6.47
N ILE A 17 4.47 -4.60 7.34
CA ILE A 17 5.68 -3.84 7.03
C ILE A 17 6.73 -4.16 8.09
N ILE A 18 7.95 -4.46 7.65
CA ILE A 18 9.14 -4.67 8.49
C ILE A 18 10.24 -3.79 7.89
N GLY A 19 10.91 -2.99 8.72
CA GLY A 19 11.95 -2.06 8.27
C GLY A 19 12.08 -0.84 9.19
N THR A 20 12.72 0.22 8.70
CA THR A 20 12.76 1.53 9.36
C THR A 20 11.48 2.31 9.08
N ASP A 21 11.15 3.28 9.94
CA ASP A 21 10.06 4.24 9.74
C ASP A 21 8.66 3.63 9.53
N VAL A 22 8.46 2.38 10.00
CA VAL A 22 7.23 1.61 9.77
C VAL A 22 5.99 2.34 10.24
N ALA A 23 6.05 3.02 11.39
CA ALA A 23 4.92 3.78 11.92
C ALA A 23 4.46 4.91 10.96
N THR A 24 5.38 5.49 10.19
CA THR A 24 5.06 6.51 9.18
C THR A 24 4.51 5.86 7.92
N LEU A 25 5.15 4.79 7.44
CA LEU A 25 4.74 4.09 6.21
C LEU A 25 3.38 3.42 6.34
N ILE A 26 3.07 2.84 7.51
CA ILE A 26 1.80 2.14 7.73
C ILE A 26 0.60 3.09 7.71
N GLN A 27 0.80 4.39 7.99
CA GLN A 27 -0.30 5.35 8.07
C GLN A 27 -1.03 5.53 6.73
N GLU A 28 -0.31 5.48 5.61
CA GLU A 28 -0.90 5.55 4.27
C GLU A 28 -1.85 4.37 4.04
N VAL A 29 -1.39 3.16 4.33
CA VAL A 29 -2.20 1.93 4.19
C VAL A 29 -3.34 1.91 5.20
N ALA A 30 -3.12 2.36 6.44
CA ALA A 30 -4.17 2.43 7.45
C ALA A 30 -5.31 3.36 7.03
N ASN A 31 -5.00 4.49 6.38
CA ASN A 31 -6.01 5.40 5.82
C ASN A 31 -6.79 4.72 4.69
N ALA A 32 -6.10 4.02 3.78
CA ALA A 32 -6.73 3.28 2.68
C ALA A 32 -7.64 2.15 3.16
N VAL A 33 -7.22 1.39 4.18
CA VAL A 33 -8.05 0.35 4.83
C VAL A 33 -9.29 0.99 5.46
N ARG A 34 -9.12 2.11 6.20
CA ARG A 34 -10.23 2.80 6.85
C ARG A 34 -11.25 3.35 5.84
N SER A 35 -10.80 3.80 4.67
CA SER A 35 -11.66 4.29 3.60
C SER A 35 -12.22 3.19 2.70
N ARG A 36 -11.85 1.92 2.92
CA ARG A 36 -12.21 0.77 2.06
C ARG A 36 -11.78 0.99 0.60
N ALA A 37 -10.60 1.59 0.42
CA ALA A 37 -10.06 1.87 -0.90
C ALA A 37 -9.50 0.61 -1.56
N GLY A 38 -9.58 0.57 -2.89
CA GLY A 38 -8.91 -0.44 -3.71
C GLY A 38 -7.42 -0.13 -3.90
N VAL A 39 -6.68 -1.09 -4.45
CA VAL A 39 -5.23 -0.99 -4.73
C VAL A 39 -4.85 0.24 -5.58
N ASP A 40 -5.74 0.71 -6.45
CA ASP A 40 -5.54 1.88 -7.30
C ASP A 40 -5.28 3.17 -6.52
N ALA A 41 -5.84 3.31 -5.31
CA ALA A 41 -5.59 4.47 -4.47
C ALA A 41 -4.10 4.62 -4.11
N ILE A 42 -3.36 3.50 -4.08
CA ILE A 42 -1.92 3.47 -3.84
C ILE A 42 -1.14 3.49 -5.16
N LEU A 43 -1.53 2.69 -6.14
CA LEU A 43 -0.81 2.57 -7.42
C LEU A 43 -0.80 3.87 -8.22
N GLN A 44 -1.91 4.61 -8.23
CA GLN A 44 -2.07 5.85 -8.99
C GLN A 44 -1.65 7.10 -8.20
N SER A 45 -1.19 6.94 -6.95
CA SER A 45 -0.67 8.05 -6.16
C SER A 45 0.72 8.49 -6.64
N ILE A 46 1.04 9.77 -6.45
CA ILE A 46 2.34 10.34 -6.80
C ILE A 46 3.29 10.23 -5.62
N TYR A 47 4.42 9.54 -5.84
CA TYR A 47 5.50 9.43 -4.86
C TYR A 47 6.66 10.30 -5.28
N VAL A 48 7.22 11.04 -4.32
CA VAL A 48 8.49 11.73 -4.51
C VAL A 48 9.60 10.70 -4.71
N HIS A 49 10.47 10.94 -5.69
CA HIS A 49 11.63 10.11 -5.97
C HIS A 49 12.95 10.87 -5.71
N PRO A 50 13.96 10.24 -5.07
CA PRO A 50 13.93 8.95 -4.38
C PRO A 50 13.40 9.07 -2.94
N TYR A 51 12.45 8.23 -2.53
CA TYR A 51 11.98 8.22 -1.13
C TYR A 51 11.43 6.87 -0.65
N LEU A 52 11.51 6.63 0.67
CA LEU A 52 11.13 5.36 1.30
C LEU A 52 9.66 4.91 1.04
N PRO A 53 8.64 5.80 1.02
CA PRO A 53 7.26 5.45 0.72
C PRO A 53 7.03 4.82 -0.66
N GLU A 54 7.95 4.97 -1.62
CA GLU A 54 7.89 4.20 -2.88
C GLU A 54 7.84 2.68 -2.62
N VAL A 55 8.32 2.20 -1.46
CA VAL A 55 8.20 0.78 -1.06
C VAL A 55 6.74 0.33 -0.90
N VAL A 56 5.85 1.25 -0.53
CA VAL A 56 4.40 1.01 -0.44
C VAL A 56 3.87 0.79 -1.85
N GLN A 57 4.06 1.77 -2.74
CA GLN A 57 3.62 1.68 -4.14
C GLN A 57 4.12 0.41 -4.85
N ARG A 58 5.42 0.10 -4.72
CA ARG A 58 6.03 -1.05 -5.38
C ARG A 58 5.53 -2.38 -4.83
N ALA A 59 5.17 -2.45 -3.55
CA ALA A 59 4.61 -3.67 -2.97
C ALA A 59 3.23 -4.00 -3.57
N PHE A 60 2.43 -3.00 -3.92
CA PHE A 60 1.17 -3.20 -4.64
C PHE A 60 1.39 -3.50 -6.14
N GLY A 61 2.38 -2.85 -6.77
CA GLY A 61 2.62 -3.03 -8.22
C GLY A 61 3.14 -4.42 -8.62
N GLY A 62 3.60 -5.22 -7.66
CA GLY A 62 4.04 -6.59 -7.89
C GLY A 62 2.94 -7.66 -7.74
N LEU A 63 1.69 -7.26 -7.49
CA LEU A 63 0.57 -8.18 -7.31
C LEU A 63 -0.01 -8.60 -8.67
N PRO A 64 -0.43 -9.86 -8.83
CA PRO A 64 -1.31 -10.25 -9.92
C PRO A 64 -2.70 -9.67 -9.62
N VAL A 65 -2.99 -8.51 -10.20
CA VAL A 65 -4.33 -7.93 -10.32
C VAL A 65 -4.92 -8.34 -11.65
#